data_AF-A0A7L4PFZ1-F1
#
_entry.id   AF-A0A7L4PFZ1-F1
#
_cell.length_a   1.000
_cell.length_b   1.000
_cell.length_c   1.000
_cell.angle_alpha   90.00
_cell.angle_beta   90.00
_cell.angle_gamma   90.00
#
_symmetry.space_group_name_H-M   'P 1'
#
loop_
_entity.id
_entity.type
_entity.pdbx_description
1 polymer ?
#
loop_
_entity_poly.entity_id
_entity_poly.type
_entity_poly.pdbx_seq_one_letter_code
_entity_poly.pdbx_strand_id
1 'polypeptide(L)'
;MDDATVVVLVFSILFLLMVGTVYLVMLIAPRRPTPYKLMRYEAGNPETGPAKAPLAMQYLGYLLMLVTLEPAVAIPIAVYMAFNDMALTIVSALVGGAVAVAVSVYGYRYAKRIELWRVSP
;
A
#
# COMPACT_ATOMS: atom_id res chain seq x y z
N MET A 1 20.81 3.66 -25.52
CA MET A 1 20.30 4.23 -24.26
C MET A 1 20.75 3.31 -23.16
N ASP A 2 21.28 3.86 -22.08
CA ASP A 2 21.56 3.13 -20.85
C ASP A 2 20.26 2.69 -20.18
N ASP A 3 20.34 1.60 -19.40
CA ASP A 3 19.17 0.99 -18.76
C ASP A 3 18.43 1.98 -17.84
N ALA A 4 19.17 2.87 -17.16
CA ALA A 4 18.57 3.90 -16.32
C ALA A 4 17.72 4.87 -17.15
N THR A 5 18.22 5.33 -18.30
CA THR A 5 17.43 6.16 -19.22
C THR A 5 16.22 5.42 -19.77
N VAL A 6 16.32 4.12 -20.07
CA VAL A 6 15.16 3.32 -20.51
C VAL A 6 14.10 3.25 -19.42
N VAL A 7 14.48 2.96 -18.17
CA VAL A 7 13.56 2.91 -17.03
C VAL A 7 12.89 4.26 -16.81
N VAL A 8 13.66 5.35 -16.76
CA VAL A 8 13.12 6.71 -16.59
C VAL A 8 12.13 7.05 -17.70
N LEU A 9 12.44 6.71 -18.94
CA LEU A 9 11.57 6.95 -20.08
C LEU A 9 10.25 6.17 -19.97
N VAL A 10 10.31 4.87 -19.63
CA VAL A 10 9.11 4.04 -19.44
C VAL A 10 8.21 4.60 -18.33
N PHE A 11 8.78 4.90 -17.16
CA PHE A 11 8.00 5.47 -16.04
C PHE A 11 7.43 6.84 -16.38
N SER A 12 8.18 7.67 -17.11
CA SER A 12 7.70 8.99 -17.57
C SER A 12 6.52 8.84 -18.53
N ILE A 13 6.59 7.92 -19.49
CA ILE A 13 5.48 7.65 -20.41
C ILE A 13 4.25 7.18 -19.65
N LEU A 14 4.39 6.21 -18.74
CA LEU A 14 3.27 5.71 -17.93
C LEU A 14 2.64 6.81 -17.08
N PHE A 15 3.46 7.66 -16.46
CA PHE A 15 2.99 8.80 -15.69
C PHE A 15 2.24 9.82 -16.55
N LEU A 16 2.79 10.18 -17.73
CA LEU A 16 2.15 11.09 -18.67
C LEU A 16 0.85 10.52 -19.22
N LEU A 17 0.78 9.21 -19.48
CA LEU A 17 -0.45 8.54 -19.88
C LEU A 17 -1.50 8.61 -18.76
N MET A 18 -1.13 8.28 -17.52
CA MET A 18 -2.03 8.37 -16.36
C MET A 18 -2.60 9.78 -16.19
N VAL A 19 -1.73 10.79 -16.14
CA VAL A 19 -2.14 12.20 -16.01
C VAL A 19 -2.97 12.63 -17.21
N GLY A 20 -2.51 12.30 -18.42
CA GLY A 20 -3.21 12.61 -19.67
C GLY A 20 -4.61 12.04 -19.72
N THR A 21 -4.82 10.79 -19.28
CA THR A 21 -6.15 10.17 -19.21
C THR A 21 -7.07 10.92 -18.23
N VAL A 22 -6.58 11.29 -17.05
CA VAL A 22 -7.38 12.07 -16.08
C VAL A 22 -7.81 13.40 -16.68
N TYR A 23 -6.87 14.15 -17.28
CA TYR A 23 -7.20 15.43 -17.90
C TYR A 23 -8.13 15.30 -19.09
N LEU A 24 -7.94 14.29 -19.94
CA LEU A 24 -8.79 14.03 -21.09
C LEU A 24 -10.23 13.73 -20.64
N VAL A 25 -10.41 12.93 -19.59
CA VAL A 25 -11.74 12.68 -19.00
C VAL A 25 -12.34 13.98 -18.45
N MET A 26 -11.55 14.81 -17.75
CA MET A 26 -12.04 16.10 -17.23
C MET A 26 -12.42 17.12 -18.32
N LEU A 27 -11.86 17.01 -19.53
CA LEU A 27 -12.21 17.86 -20.67
C LEU A 27 -13.55 17.46 -21.30
N ILE A 28 -13.83 16.15 -21.39
CA ILE A 28 -15.08 15.65 -22.00
C ILE A 28 -16.23 15.48 -21.00
N ALA A 29 -15.95 15.46 -19.69
CA ALA A 29 -16.95 15.21 -18.65
C ALA A 29 -17.99 16.35 -18.53
N PRO A 30 -19.30 16.02 -18.47
CA PRO A 30 -20.35 17.02 -18.24
C PRO A 30 -20.23 17.71 -16.88
N ARG A 31 -20.08 19.04 -16.87
CA ARG A 31 -19.95 19.85 -15.64
C ARG A 31 -21.31 20.31 -15.11
N ARG A 32 -22.05 19.41 -14.45
CA ARG A 32 -23.38 19.70 -13.86
C ARG A 32 -23.41 19.35 -12.36
N PRO A 33 -22.75 20.15 -11.50
CA PRO A 33 -22.82 19.95 -10.05
C PRO A 33 -24.23 20.23 -9.56
N THR A 34 -24.75 19.35 -8.71
CA THR A 34 -25.99 19.57 -7.96
C THR A 34 -25.68 19.36 -6.48
N PRO A 35 -26.43 19.96 -5.54
CA PRO A 35 -26.19 19.76 -4.11
C PRO A 35 -26.12 18.28 -3.73
N TYR A 36 -27.02 17.45 -4.26
CA TYR A 36 -27.05 16.00 -4.03
C TYR A 36 -25.84 15.24 -4.59
N LYS A 37 -25.19 15.73 -5.66
CA LYS A 37 -23.96 15.12 -6.21
C LYS A 37 -22.71 15.47 -5.40
N LEU A 38 -22.79 16.50 -4.55
CA LEU A 38 -21.68 16.97 -3.70
C LEU A 38 -21.79 16.42 -2.28
N MET A 39 -22.98 15.99 -1.86
CA MET A 39 -23.21 15.31 -0.58
C MET A 39 -22.52 13.95 -0.54
N ARG A 40 -22.15 13.51 0.66
CA ARG A 40 -21.60 12.17 0.89
C ARG A 40 -22.67 11.11 0.55
N TYR A 41 -22.24 10.01 -0.04
CA TYR A 41 -23.11 8.85 -0.23
C TYR A 41 -23.42 8.20 1.13
N GLU A 42 -24.70 8.13 1.45
CA GLU A 42 -25.28 7.49 2.65
C GLU A 42 -26.43 6.56 2.22
N ALA A 43 -26.94 5.73 3.13
CA ALA A 43 -28.06 4.81 2.87
C ALA A 43 -29.44 5.51 2.79
N GLY A 44 -29.49 6.72 2.21
CA GLY A 44 -30.70 7.55 2.08
C GLY A 44 -31.02 8.46 3.27
N ASN A 45 -30.26 8.39 4.36
CA ASN A 45 -30.38 9.28 5.50
C ASN A 45 -29.51 10.54 5.28
N PRO A 46 -29.94 11.75 5.71
CA PRO A 46 -29.05 12.91 5.75
C PRO A 46 -27.78 12.61 6.56
N GLU A 47 -26.66 13.19 6.10
CA GLU A 47 -25.38 13.12 6.77
C GLU A 47 -25.51 13.69 8.19
N THR A 48 -25.33 12.84 9.19
CA THR A 48 -25.54 13.20 10.59
C THR A 48 -24.43 12.64 11.47
N GLY A 49 -23.86 13.52 12.29
CA GLY A 49 -22.80 13.20 13.24
C GLY A 49 -21.38 13.26 12.66
N PRO A 50 -20.37 13.26 13.54
CA PRO A 50 -18.98 13.17 13.12
C PRO A 50 -18.73 11.84 12.43
N ALA A 51 -17.81 11.82 11.45
CA ALA A 51 -17.42 10.61 10.76
C ALA A 51 -16.92 9.55 11.78
N LYS A 52 -17.75 8.55 12.05
CA LYS A 52 -17.38 7.41 12.89
C LYS A 52 -16.46 6.50 12.08
N ALA A 53 -15.17 6.79 12.11
CA ALA A 53 -14.17 5.83 11.67
C ALA A 53 -12.82 6.12 12.33
N PRO A 54 -12.65 5.90 13.64
CA PRO A 54 -11.31 5.53 14.08
C PRO A 54 -11.00 4.21 13.38
N LEU A 55 -9.93 4.23 12.57
CA LEU A 55 -9.47 3.05 11.85
C LEU A 55 -9.43 1.88 12.82
N ALA A 56 -10.22 0.84 12.55
CA ALA A 56 -10.11 -0.39 13.31
C ALA A 56 -8.68 -0.89 13.14
N MET A 57 -7.88 -0.80 14.20
CA MET A 57 -6.46 -1.17 14.20
C MET A 57 -6.25 -2.67 13.93
N GLN A 58 -7.33 -3.45 13.79
CA GLN A 58 -7.32 -4.83 13.31
C GLN A 58 -6.45 -5.00 12.06
N TYR A 59 -6.54 -4.09 11.10
CA TYR A 59 -5.79 -4.21 9.84
C TYR A 59 -4.30 -3.95 10.00
N LEU A 60 -3.86 -3.25 11.05
CA LEU A 60 -2.43 -2.95 11.24
C LEU A 60 -1.61 -4.24 11.38
N GLY A 61 -2.09 -5.22 12.13
CA GLY A 61 -1.40 -6.52 12.27
C GLY A 61 -1.21 -7.23 10.93
N TYR A 62 -2.24 -7.19 10.07
CA TYR A 62 -2.18 -7.76 8.71
C TYR A 62 -1.27 -6.97 7.78
N LEU A 63 -1.26 -5.63 7.89
CA LEU A 63 -0.37 -4.78 7.11
C LEU A 63 1.09 -5.04 7.47
N LEU A 64 1.43 -5.22 8.76
CA LEU A 64 2.78 -5.56 9.19
C LEU A 64 3.23 -6.92 8.63
N MET A 65 2.34 -7.91 8.61
CA MET A 65 2.60 -9.21 7.97
C MET A 65 2.90 -9.05 6.48
N LEU A 66 2.12 -8.24 5.76
CA LEU A 66 2.30 -8.04 4.33
C LEU A 66 3.58 -7.25 3.99
N VAL A 67 3.77 -6.09 4.62
CA VAL A 67 4.85 -5.14 4.31
C VAL A 67 6.22 -5.74 4.58
N THR A 68 6.35 -6.68 5.51
CA THR A 68 7.64 -7.32 5.80
C THR A 68 8.07 -8.36 4.78
N LEU A 69 7.14 -8.88 3.96
CA LEU A 69 7.48 -9.83 2.90
C LEU A 69 8.25 -9.17 1.75
N GLU A 70 7.93 -7.91 1.42
CA GLU A 70 8.59 -7.19 0.33
C GLU A 70 10.12 -7.07 0.52
N PRO A 71 10.65 -6.51 1.63
CA PRO A 71 12.09 -6.43 1.82
C PRO A 71 12.73 -7.80 2.05
N ALA A 72 12.00 -8.77 2.62
CA ALA A 72 12.53 -10.13 2.81
C ALA A 72 12.87 -10.83 1.49
N VAL A 73 12.21 -10.44 0.38
CA VAL A 73 12.49 -10.96 -0.96
C VAL A 73 13.36 -10.01 -1.77
N ALA A 74 13.09 -8.71 -1.74
CA ALA A 74 13.80 -7.72 -2.54
C ALA A 74 15.27 -7.58 -2.16
N ILE A 75 15.60 -7.64 -0.87
CA ILE A 75 16.99 -7.48 -0.40
C ILE A 75 17.88 -8.63 -0.88
N PRO A 76 17.54 -9.92 -0.71
CA PRO A 76 18.36 -11.00 -1.25
C PRO A 76 18.56 -10.93 -2.77
N ILE A 77 17.53 -10.54 -3.52
CA ILE A 77 17.65 -10.33 -4.97
C ILE A 77 18.65 -9.21 -5.27
N ALA A 78 18.53 -8.07 -4.59
CA ALA A 78 19.45 -6.95 -4.76
C ALA A 78 20.89 -7.31 -4.37
N VAL A 79 21.08 -8.07 -3.28
CA VAL A 79 22.38 -8.57 -2.83
C VAL A 79 23.02 -9.48 -3.89
N TYR A 80 22.25 -10.42 -4.44
CA TYR A 80 22.74 -11.29 -5.51
C TYR A 80 23.14 -10.48 -6.75
N MET A 81 22.31 -9.53 -7.17
CA MET A 81 22.58 -8.68 -8.32
C MET A 81 23.81 -7.78 -8.12
N ALA A 82 24.05 -7.29 -6.90
CA ALA A 82 25.14 -6.36 -6.61
C ALA A 82 26.50 -7.05 -6.41
N PHE A 83 26.51 -8.21 -5.72
CA PHE A 83 27.75 -8.86 -5.29
C PHE A 83 28.03 -10.19 -5.99
N ASN A 84 27.02 -10.79 -6.64
CA ASN A 84 27.09 -12.13 -7.22
C ASN A 84 27.63 -13.20 -6.25
N ASP A 85 27.38 -13.01 -4.95
CA ASP A 85 27.83 -13.89 -3.88
C ASP A 85 26.65 -14.70 -3.35
N MET A 86 26.68 -16.01 -3.62
CA MET A 86 25.63 -16.94 -3.22
C MET A 86 25.55 -17.10 -1.70
N ALA A 87 26.67 -17.12 -0.99
CA ALA A 87 26.68 -17.27 0.47
C ALA A 87 26.06 -16.04 1.14
N LEU A 88 26.45 -14.84 0.71
CA LEU A 88 25.87 -13.59 1.20
C LEU A 88 24.38 -13.49 0.87
N THR A 89 23.98 -13.91 -0.32
CA THR A 89 22.57 -13.98 -0.74
C THR A 89 21.76 -14.89 0.17
N ILE A 90 22.24 -16.11 0.43
CA ILE A 90 21.59 -17.07 1.33
C ILE A 90 21.48 -16.50 2.74
N VAL A 91 22.55 -15.91 3.28
CA VAL A 91 22.53 -15.29 4.61
C VAL A 91 21.50 -14.16 4.67
N SER A 92 21.47 -13.27 3.67
CA SER A 92 20.49 -12.19 3.62
C SER A 92 19.05 -12.69 3.53
N ALA A 93 18.79 -13.78 2.79
CA ALA A 93 17.48 -14.41 2.69
C ALA A 93 17.05 -15.07 4.00
N LEU A 94 17.97 -15.74 4.70
CA LEU A 94 17.70 -16.33 6.01
C LEU A 94 17.38 -15.25 7.06
N VAL A 95 18.14 -14.15 7.07
CA VAL A 95 17.87 -13.00 7.95
C VAL A 95 16.53 -12.36 7.60
N GLY A 96 16.27 -12.09 6.33
CA GLY A 96 15.00 -11.54 5.85
C GLY A 96 13.81 -12.42 6.22
N GLY A 97 13.93 -13.74 6.02
CA GLY A 97 12.91 -14.72 6.41
C GLY A 97 12.69 -14.76 7.92
N ALA A 98 13.75 -14.74 8.73
CA ALA A 98 13.64 -14.71 10.19
C ALA A 98 12.92 -13.44 10.68
N VAL A 99 13.24 -12.28 10.10
CA VAL A 99 12.56 -11.01 10.39
C VAL A 99 11.10 -11.06 9.97
N ALA A 100 10.80 -11.55 8.76
CA ALA A 100 9.43 -11.69 8.27
C ALA A 100 8.59 -12.60 9.18
N VAL A 101 9.13 -13.73 9.63
CA VAL A 101 8.46 -14.62 10.59
C VAL A 101 8.26 -13.92 11.93
N ALA A 102 9.29 -13.25 12.48
CA ALA A 102 9.18 -12.57 13.77
C ALA A 102 8.12 -11.46 13.75
N VAL A 103 8.14 -10.61 12.73
CA VAL A 103 7.14 -9.56 12.55
C VAL A 103 5.77 -10.15 12.26
N SER A 104 5.68 -11.25 11.52
CA SER A 104 4.39 -11.89 11.27
C SER A 104 3.78 -12.49 12.52
N VAL A 105 4.58 -13.11 13.39
CA VAL A 105 4.12 -13.60 14.69
C VAL A 105 3.65 -12.43 15.56
N TYR A 106 4.38 -11.32 15.57
CA TYR A 106 3.97 -10.11 16.27
C TYR A 106 2.65 -9.55 15.71
N GLY A 107 2.56 -9.37 14.38
CA GLY A 107 1.39 -8.87 13.68
C GLY A 107 0.15 -9.73 13.90
N TYR A 108 0.30 -11.06 13.88
CA TYR A 108 -0.77 -12.01 14.20
C TYR A 108 -1.26 -11.89 15.64
N ARG A 109 -0.34 -11.80 16.61
CA ARG A 109 -0.69 -11.59 18.03
C ARG A 109 -1.34 -10.24 18.27
N TYR A 110 -0.86 -9.20 17.60
CA TYR A 110 -1.44 -7.86 17.63
C TYR A 110 -2.85 -7.87 17.05
N ALA A 111 -3.05 -8.51 15.89
CA ALA A 111 -4.35 -8.62 15.25
C ALA A 111 -5.37 -9.22 16.22
N LYS A 112 -5.03 -10.28 16.97
CA LYS A 112 -5.97 -10.91 17.93
C LYS A 112 -6.44 -10.04 19.11
N ARG A 113 -5.87 -8.86 19.33
CA ARG A 113 -6.24 -7.96 20.43
C ARG A 113 -7.54 -7.22 20.13
N ILE A 114 -8.66 -7.90 20.38
CA ILE A 114 -10.02 -7.38 20.16
C ILE A 114 -10.28 -6.09 20.96
N GLU A 115 -9.60 -5.90 22.08
CA GLU A 115 -9.65 -4.67 22.87
C GLU A 115 -9.21 -3.42 22.08
N LEU A 116 -8.28 -3.58 21.12
CA LEU A 116 -7.83 -2.50 20.24
C LEU A 116 -8.78 -2.25 19.06
N TRP A 117 -9.79 -3.11 18.90
CA TRP A 117 -10.78 -3.02 17.83
C TRP A 117 -12.05 -2.33 18.32
N ARG A 118 -12.26 -2.35 19.64
CA ARG A 118 -13.40 -1.69 20.26
C ARG A 118 -13.13 -0.21 20.25
N VAL A 119 -13.83 0.45 19.34
CA VAL A 119 -14.06 1.88 19.41
C VAL A 119 -15.04 2.09 20.55
N SER A 120 -14.55 2.26 21.77
CA SER A 120 -15.40 2.74 22.86
C SER A 120 -16.02 4.08 22.45
N PRO A 121 -17.27 4.37 22.83
CA PRO A 121 -17.63 5.76 23.11
C PRO A 121 -16.80 6.31 24.28
#